data_AF-A0A944AU30-F1
#
_entry.id   AF-A0A944AU30-F1
#
_cell.length_a   1.000
_cell.length_b   1.000
_cell.length_c   1.000
_cell.angle_alpha   90.00
_cell.angle_beta   90.00
_cell.angle_gamma   90.00
#
_symmetry.space_group_name_H-M   'P 1'
#
loop_
_entity.id
_entity.type
_entity.pdbx_description
1 polymer ?
#
loop_
_entity_poly.entity_id
_entity_poly.type
_entity_poly.pdbx_seq_one_letter_code
_entity_poly.pdbx_strand_id
1 'polypeptide(L)'
;MKLKSMNHVLAAINRCDVILTNGQMQFVGLYYDEVKFDRPIVLFKCDWGFNYYLSKALELMPVPCVENKLLARALFQDTKEGDYIDVKYMNEVAVVYSHLDKFKNRKDEEDFDEELYLDVRTQLYQLESDICKSSEKKFLKKKIKESEIQDSADKALERIHKAIPKIAEESGFDYKVIHNAAKGTYEFYLETVLEEYEFDLWVMAMVSMPDQKIYIGNRCMFKNFELSEASVAVEYIKMLIKTSNEKLRKDVEIFCKEFEINPRLFDIANNSIKTMLTMNYNYTGIEYGIDDSMKTQVMVYLKEKEPAEPETETNTIKQSSKYKLIFKNLPSSNKKEKSRKKLQGPMMFEVCITYNEFMRNPDAFKKFIEEPKVLKKWNFWSRRKKYNQKYFDEKFQTIEQ
;
A
#
# COMPACT_ATOMS: atom_id res chain seq x y z
N MET A 1 -5.41 19.76 15.00
CA MET A 1 -5.19 19.23 13.64
C MET A 1 -6.24 18.17 13.32
N LYS A 2 -6.82 18.13 12.10
CA LYS A 2 -7.82 17.11 11.75
C LYS A 2 -7.12 15.77 11.49
N LEU A 3 -7.60 14.66 12.04
CA LEU A 3 -6.99 13.32 11.91
C LEU A 3 -6.72 12.88 10.46
N LYS A 4 -7.54 13.34 9.51
CA LYS A 4 -7.32 13.14 8.07
C LYS A 4 -5.96 13.67 7.61
N SER A 5 -5.49 14.75 8.22
CA SER A 5 -4.16 15.31 7.99
C SER A 5 -3.04 14.41 8.55
N MET A 6 -3.31 13.64 9.61
CA MET A 6 -2.30 12.79 10.24
C MET A 6 -2.07 11.52 9.43
N ASN A 7 -3.12 10.85 8.97
CA ASN A 7 -2.97 9.69 8.08
C ASN A 7 -2.32 10.08 6.74
N HIS A 8 -2.54 11.32 6.26
CA HIS A 8 -1.81 11.85 5.12
C HIS A 8 -0.31 11.99 5.42
N VAL A 9 0.06 12.57 6.57
CA VAL A 9 1.45 12.68 7.01
C VAL A 9 2.12 11.32 7.18
N LEU A 10 1.46 10.34 7.82
CA LEU A 10 2.02 8.98 7.98
C LEU A 10 2.24 8.29 6.62
N ALA A 11 1.29 8.45 5.70
CA ALA A 11 1.45 7.93 4.33
C ALA A 11 2.60 8.63 3.58
N ALA A 12 2.85 9.92 3.83
CA ALA A 12 3.99 10.64 3.27
C ALA A 12 5.31 10.21 3.92
N ILE A 13 5.32 9.99 5.24
CA ILE A 13 6.49 9.52 5.97
C ILE A 13 6.97 8.18 5.40
N ASN A 14 6.07 7.21 5.20
CA ASN A 14 6.42 5.90 4.65
C ASN A 14 7.02 5.94 3.23
N ARG A 15 6.98 7.10 2.56
CA ARG A 15 7.58 7.33 1.24
C ARG A 15 8.86 8.16 1.28
N CYS A 16 9.23 8.69 2.44
CA CYS A 16 10.43 9.48 2.58
C CYS A 16 11.66 8.58 2.64
N ASP A 17 12.77 9.03 2.05
CA ASP A 17 14.07 8.40 2.29
C ASP A 17 14.65 8.86 3.64
N VAL A 18 14.36 10.11 4.03
CA VAL A 18 14.87 10.72 5.25
C VAL A 18 13.90 11.78 5.77
N ILE A 19 13.88 11.95 7.09
CA ILE A 19 13.12 13.00 7.76
C ILE A 19 14.11 13.90 8.48
N LEU A 20 14.09 15.18 8.14
CA LEU A 20 14.90 16.20 8.80
C LEU A 20 14.15 16.77 9.99
N THR A 21 14.80 16.86 11.14
CA THR A 21 14.26 17.51 12.33
C THR A 21 15.15 18.64 12.81
N ASN A 22 14.52 19.67 13.38
CA ASN A 22 15.22 20.77 14.05
C ASN A 22 15.39 20.57 15.57
N GLY A 23 14.99 19.40 16.10
CA GLY A 23 14.99 19.08 17.54
C GLY A 23 13.94 19.84 18.37
N GLN A 24 13.22 20.78 17.77
CA GLN A 24 12.23 21.66 18.39
C GLN A 24 10.87 21.58 17.70
N MET A 25 10.53 20.40 17.15
CA MET A 25 9.19 20.04 16.63
C MET A 25 8.88 20.40 15.17
N GLN A 26 9.88 20.77 14.36
CA GLN A 26 9.69 20.84 12.90
C GLN A 26 10.29 19.62 12.23
N PHE A 27 9.50 19.00 11.36
CA PHE A 27 9.87 17.85 10.56
C PHE A 27 9.66 18.16 9.07
N VAL A 28 10.63 17.78 8.25
CA VAL A 28 10.58 17.87 6.78
C VAL A 28 10.94 16.51 6.21
N GLY A 29 9.98 15.87 5.53
CA GLY A 29 10.22 14.60 4.84
C GLY A 29 10.73 14.82 3.43
N LEU A 30 11.83 14.17 3.09
CA LEU A 30 12.46 14.25 1.77
C LEU A 30 12.36 12.90 1.04
N TYR A 31 12.20 12.97 -0.27
CA TYR A 31 12.23 11.82 -1.16
C TYR A 31 13.00 12.14 -2.45
N TYR A 32 13.78 11.19 -2.92
CA TYR A 32 14.56 11.27 -4.14
C TYR A 32 14.56 9.93 -4.88
N ASP A 33 14.28 10.03 -6.17
CA ASP A 33 14.30 8.95 -7.13
C ASP A 33 15.01 9.53 -8.36
N GLU A 34 16.25 9.09 -8.59
CA GLU A 34 17.13 9.62 -9.64
C GLU A 34 16.61 9.36 -11.05
N VAL A 35 15.77 8.32 -11.22
CA VAL A 35 15.19 7.96 -12.51
C VAL A 35 14.03 8.90 -12.83
N LYS A 36 13.29 9.31 -11.79
CA LYS A 36 12.08 10.13 -11.94
C LYS A 36 12.33 11.63 -11.81
N PHE A 37 13.35 12.03 -11.04
CA PHE A 37 13.54 13.42 -10.63
C PHE A 37 14.99 13.84 -10.76
N ASP A 38 15.19 15.09 -11.19
CA ASP A 38 16.50 15.77 -11.21
C ASP A 38 16.98 16.15 -9.80
N ARG A 39 16.03 16.32 -8.86
CA ARG A 39 16.28 16.81 -7.50
C ARG A 39 15.34 16.16 -6.48
N PRO A 40 15.72 16.10 -5.20
CA PRO A 40 14.83 15.66 -4.13
C PRO A 40 13.59 16.55 -4.03
N ILE A 41 12.48 15.98 -3.56
CA ILE A 41 11.21 16.65 -3.33
C ILE A 41 10.84 16.63 -1.85
N VAL A 42 10.14 17.68 -1.39
CA VAL A 42 9.56 17.71 -0.04
C VAL A 42 8.21 16.99 -0.05
N LEU A 43 8.11 15.84 0.60
CA LEU A 43 6.84 15.09 0.64
C LEU A 43 5.88 15.60 1.71
N PHE A 44 6.39 16.03 2.86
CA PHE A 44 5.57 16.60 3.92
C PHE A 44 6.35 17.59 4.78
N LYS A 45 5.60 18.50 5.40
CA LYS A 45 6.06 19.44 6.41
C LYS A 45 5.14 19.41 7.61
N CYS A 46 5.74 19.44 8.78
CA CYS A 46 5.04 19.22 10.03
C CYS A 46 5.68 20.09 11.14
N ASP A 47 4.98 21.13 11.62
CA ASP A 47 5.32 21.91 12.82
C ASP A 47 4.42 21.49 13.99
N TRP A 48 4.80 20.43 14.70
CA TRP A 48 3.89 19.87 15.70
C TRP A 48 4.36 20.20 17.10
N GLY A 49 3.98 21.41 17.52
CA GLY A 49 3.79 21.70 18.94
C GLY A 49 3.07 20.53 19.62
N PHE A 50 3.78 19.70 20.37
CA PHE A 50 3.20 18.68 21.27
C PHE A 50 2.48 17.48 20.64
N ASN A 51 3.01 16.81 19.61
CA ASN A 51 2.49 15.45 19.31
C ASN A 51 3.53 14.37 19.60
N TYR A 52 3.62 14.02 20.89
CA TYR A 52 4.36 12.84 21.39
C TYR A 52 4.06 11.59 20.55
N TYR A 53 2.80 11.45 20.14
CA TYR A 53 2.34 10.43 19.23
C TYR A 53 3.13 10.36 17.90
N LEU A 54 3.45 11.49 17.26
CA LEU A 54 4.20 11.46 16.00
C LEU A 54 5.66 11.09 16.26
N SER A 55 6.26 11.57 17.35
CA SER A 55 7.58 11.09 17.78
C SER A 55 7.59 9.57 17.90
N LYS A 56 6.54 9.00 18.49
CA LYS A 56 6.38 7.55 18.60
C LYS A 56 6.15 6.88 17.25
N ALA A 57 5.33 7.44 16.38
CA ALA A 57 5.18 6.90 15.03
C ALA A 57 6.51 6.92 14.26
N LEU A 58 7.29 7.99 14.38
CA LEU A 58 8.61 8.14 13.77
C LEU A 58 9.63 7.16 14.35
N GLU A 59 9.63 6.93 15.68
CA GLU A 59 10.47 5.91 16.34
C GLU A 59 10.19 4.50 15.80
N LEU A 60 8.96 4.24 15.36
CA LEU A 60 8.52 2.93 14.89
C LEU A 60 8.57 2.78 13.36
N MET A 61 8.92 3.86 12.65
CA MET A 61 9.01 3.88 11.19
C MET A 61 10.45 3.57 10.75
N PRO A 62 10.61 2.88 9.63
CA PRO A 62 11.94 2.49 9.13
C PRO A 62 12.71 3.64 8.47
N VAL A 63 12.18 4.86 8.52
CA VAL A 63 12.74 6.02 7.84
C VAL A 63 13.66 6.78 8.80
N PRO A 64 14.94 6.97 8.46
CA PRO A 64 15.88 7.65 9.33
C PRO A 64 15.45 9.09 9.60
N CYS A 65 15.45 9.46 10.88
CA CYS A 65 15.20 10.82 11.34
C CYS A 65 16.54 11.49 11.69
N VAL A 66 16.96 12.47 10.90
CA VAL A 66 18.26 13.14 11.01
C VAL A 66 18.07 14.55 11.56
N GLU A 67 18.78 14.88 12.64
CA GLU A 67 18.78 16.23 13.18
C GLU A 67 19.68 17.15 12.35
N ASN A 68 19.09 18.11 11.65
CA ASN A 68 19.80 19.18 10.95
C ASN A 68 19.01 20.49 11.09
N LYS A 69 19.30 21.23 12.16
CA LYS A 69 18.49 22.39 12.59
C LYS A 69 18.36 23.47 11.54
N LEU A 70 19.46 23.83 10.87
CA LEU A 70 19.47 24.91 9.89
C LEU A 70 18.72 24.50 8.63
N LEU A 71 19.04 23.34 8.08
CA LEU A 71 18.41 22.84 6.86
C LEU A 71 16.91 22.57 7.07
N ALA A 72 16.54 21.91 8.16
CA ALA A 72 15.15 21.63 8.48
C ALA A 72 14.33 22.93 8.58
N ARG A 73 14.83 23.95 9.29
CA ARG A 73 14.16 25.27 9.40
C ARG A 73 14.05 25.97 8.05
N ALA A 74 15.14 25.97 7.28
CA ALA A 74 15.19 26.64 5.99
C ALA A 74 14.20 26.01 4.99
N LEU A 75 14.22 24.68 4.84
CA LEU A 75 13.26 23.95 4.00
C LEU A 75 11.82 24.10 4.51
N PHE A 76 11.65 24.12 5.83
CA PHE A 76 10.33 24.35 6.42
C PHE A 76 9.78 25.75 6.12
N GLN A 77 10.62 26.76 5.95
CA GLN A 77 10.17 28.12 5.64
C GLN A 77 10.03 28.35 4.13
N ASP A 78 10.99 27.87 3.35
CA ASP A 78 11.19 28.30 1.96
C ASP A 78 10.59 27.35 0.92
N THR A 79 10.25 26.11 1.29
CA THR A 79 9.81 25.08 0.34
C THR A 79 8.39 24.60 0.67
N LYS A 80 7.54 24.34 -0.33
CA LYS A 80 6.20 23.78 -0.10
C LYS A 80 6.21 22.26 -0.28
N GLU A 81 5.20 21.60 0.28
CA GLU A 81 4.98 20.17 0.03
C GLU A 81 4.71 19.94 -1.47
N GLY A 82 5.41 18.98 -2.06
CA GLY A 82 5.40 18.67 -3.48
C GLY A 82 6.44 19.42 -4.31
N ASP A 83 7.10 20.44 -3.75
CA ASP A 83 8.12 21.19 -4.47
C ASP A 83 9.48 20.46 -4.45
N TYR A 84 10.25 20.67 -5.53
CA TYR A 84 11.66 20.31 -5.57
C TYR A 84 12.48 21.19 -4.62
N ILE A 85 13.54 20.60 -4.06
CA ILE A 85 14.52 21.32 -3.26
C ILE A 85 15.22 22.38 -4.13
N ASP A 86 15.31 23.60 -3.60
CA ASP A 86 16.04 24.70 -4.24
C ASP A 86 17.53 24.36 -4.36
N VAL A 87 18.14 24.75 -5.47
CA VAL A 87 19.57 24.53 -5.76
C VAL A 87 20.46 25.01 -4.62
N LYS A 88 20.07 26.09 -3.92
CA LYS A 88 20.84 26.63 -2.78
C LYS A 88 20.97 25.67 -1.59
N TYR A 89 20.11 24.64 -1.49
CA TYR A 89 20.11 23.64 -0.42
C TYR A 89 20.65 22.27 -0.87
N MET A 90 21.02 22.13 -2.15
CA MET A 90 21.37 20.84 -2.73
C MET A 90 22.63 20.23 -2.11
N ASN A 91 23.63 21.05 -1.77
CA ASN A 91 24.87 20.55 -1.17
C ASN A 91 24.60 19.94 0.21
N GLU A 92 23.83 20.62 1.06
CA GLU A 92 23.49 20.14 2.39
C GLU A 92 22.58 18.92 2.34
N VAL A 93 21.61 18.89 1.41
CA VAL A 93 20.78 17.72 1.18
C VAL A 93 21.61 16.54 0.67
N ALA A 94 22.54 16.76 -0.26
CA ALA A 94 23.43 15.70 -0.74
C ALA A 94 24.28 15.10 0.39
N VAL A 95 24.76 15.92 1.32
CA VAL A 95 25.46 15.43 2.52
C VAL A 95 24.54 14.58 3.39
N VAL A 96 23.28 14.96 3.61
CA VAL A 96 22.34 14.09 4.34
C VAL A 96 22.17 12.76 3.62
N TYR A 97 21.94 12.80 2.31
CA TYR A 97 21.70 11.63 1.47
C TYR A 97 22.91 10.69 1.40
N SER A 98 24.14 11.22 1.41
CA SER A 98 25.36 10.39 1.42
C SER A 98 25.51 9.55 2.69
N HIS A 99 24.79 9.88 3.76
CA HIS A 99 24.78 9.10 5.01
C HIS A 99 23.64 8.08 5.08
N LEU A 100 22.75 8.02 4.09
CA LEU A 100 21.68 7.03 4.04
C LEU A 100 22.22 5.74 3.40
N ASP A 101 21.84 4.59 3.96
CA ASP A 101 22.39 3.30 3.52
C ASP A 101 22.05 2.98 2.06
N LYS A 102 20.86 3.41 1.61
CA LYS A 102 20.40 3.40 0.21
C LYS A 102 21.40 4.04 -0.79
N PHE A 103 22.26 4.96 -0.34
CA PHE A 103 23.25 5.62 -1.20
C PHE A 103 24.70 5.26 -0.86
N LYS A 104 24.98 4.68 0.31
CA LYS A 104 26.34 4.25 0.68
C LYS A 104 26.78 2.97 -0.06
N ASN A 105 25.85 2.05 -0.28
CA ASN A 105 26.16 0.69 -0.74
C ASN A 105 25.98 0.49 -2.25
N ARG A 106 25.79 1.55 -3.03
CA ARG A 106 25.66 1.47 -4.50
C ARG A 106 26.93 1.07 -5.26
N LYS A 107 27.95 0.57 -4.58
CA LYS A 107 29.16 0.08 -5.25
C LYS A 107 28.92 -1.35 -5.72
N ASP A 108 28.54 -1.44 -7.00
CA ASP A 108 28.71 -2.56 -7.91
C ASP A 108 28.07 -3.89 -7.45
N GLU A 109 26.91 -4.21 -8.06
CA GLU A 109 25.99 -5.32 -7.72
C GLU A 109 25.16 -5.02 -6.45
N GLU A 110 23.99 -4.37 -6.63
CA GLU A 110 22.95 -4.47 -5.61
C GLU A 110 22.69 -5.96 -5.39
N ASP A 111 22.91 -6.43 -4.16
CA ASP A 111 22.68 -7.82 -3.80
C ASP A 111 21.19 -8.08 -4.04
N PHE A 112 20.89 -8.98 -4.98
CA PHE A 112 19.52 -9.35 -5.31
C PHE A 112 18.72 -9.69 -4.05
N ASP A 113 19.38 -10.27 -3.03
CA ASP A 113 18.76 -10.60 -1.76
C ASP A 113 18.36 -9.34 -0.96
N GLU A 114 19.12 -8.25 -1.03
CA GLU A 114 18.78 -6.96 -0.39
C GLU A 114 17.60 -6.28 -1.11
N GLU A 115 17.61 -6.24 -2.45
CA GLU A 115 16.49 -5.72 -3.25
C GLU A 115 15.20 -6.53 -2.97
N LEU A 116 15.31 -7.86 -2.98
CA LEU A 116 14.21 -8.77 -2.67
C LEU A 116 13.69 -8.54 -1.25
N TYR A 117 14.57 -8.39 -0.26
CA TYR A 117 14.19 -8.10 1.12
C TYR A 117 13.42 -6.78 1.23
N LEU A 118 13.91 -5.71 0.60
CA LEU A 118 13.23 -4.42 0.58
C LEU A 118 11.85 -4.49 -0.07
N ASP A 119 11.69 -5.27 -1.15
CA ASP A 119 10.42 -5.47 -1.83
C ASP A 119 9.42 -6.28 -1.02
N VAL A 120 9.86 -7.36 -0.37
CA VAL A 120 8.99 -8.13 0.53
C VAL A 120 8.56 -7.25 1.71
N ARG A 121 9.48 -6.51 2.32
CA ARG A 121 9.17 -5.56 3.39
C ARG A 121 8.15 -4.51 2.94
N THR A 122 8.31 -3.96 1.75
CA THR A 122 7.36 -3.00 1.16
C THR A 122 5.97 -3.61 1.00
N GLN A 123 5.87 -4.86 0.53
CA GLN A 123 4.60 -5.57 0.43
C GLN A 123 3.97 -5.88 1.79
N LEU A 124 4.76 -6.24 2.80
CA LEU A 124 4.28 -6.45 4.16
C LEU A 124 3.69 -5.16 4.75
N TYR A 125 4.31 -3.99 4.51
CA TYR A 125 3.72 -2.70 4.90
C TYR A 125 2.46 -2.36 4.12
N GLN A 126 2.39 -2.72 2.84
CA GLN A 126 1.17 -2.55 2.06
C GLN A 126 0.04 -3.45 2.59
N LEU A 127 0.35 -4.69 2.96
CA LEU A 127 -0.56 -5.63 3.61
C LEU A 127 -1.07 -5.06 4.94
N GLU A 128 -0.17 -4.54 5.77
CA GLU A 128 -0.49 -3.90 7.05
C GLU A 128 -1.47 -2.72 6.86
N SER A 129 -1.24 -1.86 5.85
CA SER A 129 -2.15 -0.78 5.48
C SER A 129 -3.54 -1.31 5.08
N ASP A 130 -3.60 -2.39 4.32
CA ASP A 130 -4.84 -2.96 3.81
C ASP A 130 -5.61 -3.78 4.85
N ILE A 131 -4.90 -4.35 5.84
CA ILE A 131 -5.47 -4.86 7.08
C ILE A 131 -6.19 -3.72 7.80
N CYS A 132 -5.51 -2.60 8.07
CA CYS A 132 -6.11 -1.46 8.78
C CYS A 132 -7.35 -0.90 8.07
N LYS A 133 -7.28 -0.66 6.75
CA LYS A 133 -8.44 -0.16 5.98
C LYS A 133 -9.60 -1.15 6.02
N SER A 134 -9.31 -2.44 6.00
CA SER A 134 -10.34 -3.49 6.07
C SER A 134 -10.98 -3.56 7.46
N SER A 135 -10.17 -3.49 8.51
CA SER A 135 -10.60 -3.43 9.91
C SER A 135 -11.50 -2.22 10.15
N GLU A 136 -11.09 -1.04 9.68
CA GLU A 136 -11.87 0.19 9.80
C GLU A 136 -13.22 0.05 9.08
N LYS A 137 -13.23 -0.49 7.86
CA LYS A 137 -14.47 -0.73 7.11
C LYS A 137 -15.39 -1.74 7.80
N LYS A 138 -14.85 -2.82 8.38
CA LYS A 138 -15.62 -3.81 9.17
C LYS A 138 -16.19 -3.16 10.42
N PHE A 139 -15.39 -2.37 11.12
CA PHE A 139 -15.75 -1.64 12.32
C PHE A 139 -16.90 -0.66 12.06
N LEU A 140 -16.80 0.19 11.04
CA LEU A 140 -17.84 1.18 10.69
C LEU A 140 -19.19 0.55 10.31
N LYS A 141 -19.19 -0.70 9.80
CA LYS A 141 -20.43 -1.44 9.47
C LYS A 141 -21.12 -2.00 10.70
N LYS A 142 -20.34 -2.44 11.68
CA LYS A 142 -20.84 -2.91 12.98
C LYS A 142 -21.20 -1.66 13.79
N LYS A 143 -22.26 -0.95 13.37
CA LYS A 143 -22.75 0.25 14.04
C LYS A 143 -23.05 -0.12 15.48
N ILE A 144 -22.12 0.17 16.40
CA ILE A 144 -22.30 -0.15 17.80
C ILE A 144 -23.39 0.81 18.26
N LYS A 145 -24.53 0.26 18.68
CA LYS A 145 -25.56 1.04 19.38
C LYS A 145 -24.99 1.34 20.75
N GLU A 146 -24.20 2.40 20.82
CA GLU A 146 -23.62 2.84 22.09
C GLU A 146 -24.65 3.64 22.85
N SER A 147 -24.91 3.20 24.08
CA SER A 147 -25.36 4.10 25.13
C SER A 147 -24.18 4.98 25.51
N GLU A 148 -24.35 6.30 25.45
CA GLU A 148 -23.39 7.28 25.97
C GLU A 148 -23.22 7.03 27.47
N ILE A 149 -22.21 6.24 27.85
CA ILE A 149 -21.76 6.15 29.24
C ILE A 149 -20.63 7.16 29.36
N GLN A 150 -20.87 8.23 30.11
CA GLN A 150 -19.84 9.21 30.41
C GLN A 150 -18.89 8.62 31.46
N ASP A 151 -17.81 8.01 30.98
CA ASP A 151 -16.74 7.49 31.82
C ASP A 151 -15.71 8.57 32.17
N SER A 152 -15.18 8.53 33.40
CA SER A 152 -14.02 9.31 33.77
C SER A 152 -12.76 8.77 33.08
N ALA A 153 -11.72 9.60 32.97
CA ALA A 153 -10.45 9.23 32.37
C ALA A 153 -9.83 7.96 33.00
N ASP A 154 -9.91 7.84 34.33
CA ASP A 154 -9.42 6.66 35.07
C ASP A 154 -10.18 5.39 34.70
N LYS A 155 -11.50 5.48 34.53
CA LYS A 155 -12.33 4.34 34.10
C LYS A 155 -12.02 3.92 32.67
N ALA A 156 -11.76 4.89 31.78
CA ALA A 156 -11.34 4.62 30.41
C ALA A 156 -10.01 3.86 30.37
N LEU A 157 -9.01 4.34 31.15
CA LEU A 157 -7.72 3.69 31.28
C LEU A 157 -7.84 2.29 31.89
N GLU A 158 -8.59 2.14 32.98
CA GLU A 158 -8.82 0.85 33.64
C GLU A 158 -9.46 -0.16 32.67
N ARG A 159 -10.42 0.29 31.85
CA ARG A 159 -11.06 -0.56 30.84
C ARG A 159 -10.06 -1.06 29.80
N ILE A 160 -9.21 -0.18 29.28
CA ILE A 160 -8.17 -0.55 28.31
C ILE A 160 -7.14 -1.49 28.95
N HIS A 161 -6.68 -1.18 30.15
CA HIS A 161 -5.71 -1.96 30.90
C HIS A 161 -6.21 -3.37 31.23
N LYS A 162 -7.52 -3.54 31.50
CA LYS A 162 -8.13 -4.86 31.71
C LYS A 162 -8.35 -5.62 30.39
N ALA A 163 -8.68 -4.91 29.31
CA ALA A 163 -9.01 -5.54 28.04
C ALA A 163 -7.78 -6.03 27.28
N ILE A 164 -6.70 -5.26 27.25
CA ILE A 164 -5.53 -5.55 26.40
C ILE A 164 -4.85 -6.88 26.72
N PRO A 165 -4.54 -7.23 27.99
CA PRO A 165 -3.94 -8.52 28.32
C PRO A 165 -4.80 -9.70 27.84
N LYS A 166 -6.13 -9.60 28.02
CA LYS A 166 -7.07 -10.61 27.57
C LYS A 166 -7.09 -10.74 26.04
N ILE A 167 -7.08 -9.62 25.33
CA ILE A 167 -7.02 -9.63 23.86
C ILE A 167 -5.71 -10.25 23.38
N ALA A 168 -4.59 -9.89 24.01
CA ALA A 168 -3.27 -10.42 23.71
C ALA A 168 -3.23 -11.95 23.86
N GLU A 169 -3.68 -12.46 25.01
CA GLU A 169 -3.80 -13.90 25.31
C GLU A 169 -4.70 -14.63 24.29
N GLU A 170 -5.90 -14.10 24.02
CA GLU A 170 -6.85 -14.72 23.07
C GLU A 170 -6.33 -14.75 21.62
N SER A 171 -5.43 -13.84 21.27
CA SER A 171 -4.94 -13.66 19.89
C SER A 171 -3.52 -14.20 19.66
N GLY A 172 -2.81 -14.57 20.73
CA GLY A 172 -1.41 -14.97 20.68
C GLY A 172 -0.46 -13.80 20.39
N PHE A 173 -0.83 -12.58 20.80
CA PHE A 173 0.06 -11.41 20.74
C PHE A 173 0.78 -11.26 22.07
N ASP A 174 2.04 -10.84 22.01
CA ASP A 174 2.72 -10.29 23.17
C ASP A 174 2.21 -8.88 23.45
N TYR A 175 2.30 -8.43 24.69
CA TYR A 175 1.95 -7.05 25.02
C TYR A 175 2.89 -6.42 26.03
N LYS A 176 3.06 -5.10 25.89
CA LYS A 176 3.88 -4.27 26.77
C LYS A 176 3.14 -2.98 27.10
N VAL A 177 3.21 -2.57 28.36
CA VAL A 177 2.63 -1.31 28.83
C VAL A 177 3.75 -0.36 29.25
N ILE A 178 3.69 0.88 28.75
CA ILE A 178 4.65 1.94 29.09
C ILE A 178 3.87 3.14 29.63
N HIS A 179 4.23 3.61 30.81
CA HIS A 179 3.67 4.83 31.39
C HIS A 179 4.69 5.96 31.30
N ASN A 180 4.35 7.02 30.57
CA ASN A 180 5.16 8.22 30.47
C ASN A 180 4.57 9.33 31.35
N ALA A 181 4.99 9.37 32.61
CA ALA A 181 4.49 10.32 33.60
C ALA A 181 4.70 11.78 33.17
N ALA A 182 5.81 12.10 32.51
CA ALA A 182 6.11 13.46 32.05
C ALA A 182 5.15 13.95 30.95
N LYS A 183 4.55 13.01 30.21
CA LYS A 183 3.58 13.29 29.14
C LYS A 183 2.15 12.96 29.53
N GLY A 184 1.92 12.31 30.68
CA GLY A 184 0.60 11.86 31.09
C GLY A 184 -0.01 10.85 30.11
N THR A 185 0.81 9.97 29.54
CA THR A 185 0.37 8.98 28.54
C THR A 185 0.62 7.55 29.00
N TYR A 186 -0.31 6.66 28.66
CA TYR A 186 -0.17 5.21 28.78
C TYR A 186 -0.17 4.59 27.40
N GLU A 187 0.89 3.87 27.08
CA GLU A 187 1.07 3.19 25.81
C GLU A 187 0.93 1.69 26.02
N PHE A 188 0.15 1.07 25.16
CA PHE A 188 -0.06 -0.36 25.13
C PHE A 188 0.36 -0.84 23.76
N TYR A 189 1.44 -1.59 23.72
CA TYR A 189 1.95 -2.23 22.52
C TYR A 189 1.45 -3.67 22.53
N LEU A 190 0.78 -4.07 21.45
CA LEU A 190 0.50 -5.47 21.17
C LEU A 190 1.31 -5.85 19.95
N GLU A 191 2.16 -6.85 20.06
CA GLU A 191 3.11 -7.26 19.01
C GLU A 191 2.98 -8.76 18.72
N THR A 192 3.19 -9.12 17.47
CA THR A 192 3.45 -10.50 17.07
C THR A 192 4.64 -10.49 16.12
N VAL A 193 5.62 -11.34 16.37
CA VAL A 193 6.84 -11.44 15.55
C VAL A 193 6.73 -12.66 14.65
N LEU A 194 6.99 -12.46 13.37
CA LEU A 194 7.24 -13.53 12.40
C LEU A 194 8.74 -13.77 12.41
N GLU A 195 9.20 -14.66 13.31
CA GLU A 195 10.62 -14.90 13.58
C GLU A 195 11.41 -15.23 12.32
N GLU A 196 10.79 -15.94 11.36
CA GLU A 196 11.45 -16.35 10.13
C GLU A 196 11.86 -15.17 9.23
N TYR A 197 11.32 -13.97 9.45
CA TYR A 197 11.50 -12.80 8.57
C TYR A 197 11.89 -11.53 9.31
N GLU A 198 12.12 -11.61 10.62
CA GLU A 198 12.34 -10.44 11.49
C GLU A 198 11.25 -9.36 11.29
N PHE A 199 10.02 -9.79 10.97
CA PHE A 199 8.91 -8.88 10.75
C PHE A 199 7.99 -8.91 11.96
N ASP A 200 7.96 -7.79 12.67
CA ASP A 200 6.98 -7.54 13.71
C ASP A 200 5.66 -7.04 13.09
N LEU A 201 4.52 -7.36 13.70
CA LEU A 201 3.29 -6.62 13.47
C LEU A 201 2.82 -6.11 14.82
N TRP A 202 2.70 -4.79 14.93
CA TRP A 202 2.26 -4.17 16.16
C TRP A 202 0.97 -3.38 16.00
N VAL A 203 0.18 -3.37 17.06
CA VAL A 203 -0.94 -2.47 17.28
C VAL A 203 -0.63 -1.68 18.55
N MET A 204 -0.59 -0.37 18.43
CA MET A 204 -0.42 0.54 19.56
C MET A 204 -1.75 1.13 19.93
N ALA A 205 -2.08 1.11 21.22
CA ALA A 205 -3.09 1.95 21.82
C ALA A 205 -2.41 2.92 22.78
N MET A 206 -2.72 4.21 22.68
CA MET A 206 -2.17 5.26 23.53
C MET A 206 -3.30 6.06 24.16
N VAL A 207 -3.36 6.05 25.49
CA VAL A 207 -4.29 6.88 26.27
C VAL A 207 -3.54 8.15 26.66
N SER A 208 -3.98 9.30 26.15
CA SER A 208 -3.43 10.62 26.45
C SER A 208 -4.36 11.37 27.38
N MET A 209 -3.94 11.52 28.63
CA MET A 209 -4.70 12.30 29.63
C MET A 209 -4.74 13.79 29.28
N PRO A 210 -3.65 14.42 28.80
CA PRO A 210 -3.71 15.83 28.38
C PRO A 210 -4.66 16.07 27.20
N ASP A 211 -4.69 15.16 26.23
CA ASP A 211 -5.55 15.31 25.04
C ASP A 211 -6.98 14.85 25.27
N GLN A 212 -7.25 14.14 26.37
CA GLN A 212 -8.50 13.42 26.63
C GLN A 212 -8.86 12.45 25.49
N LYS A 213 -7.86 11.75 24.95
CA LYS A 213 -8.01 10.89 23.76
C LYS A 213 -7.34 9.54 23.89
N ILE A 214 -7.86 8.59 23.13
CA ILE A 214 -7.28 7.27 22.90
C ILE A 214 -6.89 7.19 21.43
N TYR A 215 -5.61 7.01 21.14
CA TYR A 215 -5.10 6.81 19.80
C TYR A 215 -4.84 5.32 19.58
N ILE A 216 -5.36 4.74 18.50
CA ILE A 216 -5.19 3.33 18.17
C ILE A 216 -4.76 3.19 16.73
N GLY A 217 -3.72 2.40 16.47
CA GLY A 217 -3.26 2.14 15.12
C GLY A 217 -1.93 1.41 15.06
N ASN A 218 -1.26 1.57 13.94
CA ASN A 218 0.02 0.93 13.63
C ASN A 218 0.83 1.80 12.65
N ARG A 219 1.94 1.29 12.09
CA ARG A 219 2.82 2.03 11.17
C ARG A 219 2.10 2.73 10.02
N CYS A 220 0.98 2.19 9.57
CA CYS A 220 0.31 2.69 8.37
C CYS A 220 -0.87 3.62 8.66
N MET A 221 -1.53 3.49 9.80
CA MET A 221 -2.79 4.20 10.05
C MET A 221 -3.09 4.28 11.52
N PHE A 222 -3.67 5.42 11.93
CA PHE A 222 -4.27 5.53 13.25
C PHE A 222 -5.66 6.15 13.23
N LYS A 223 -6.36 5.85 14.31
CA LYS A 223 -7.68 6.34 14.66
C LYS A 223 -7.60 6.93 16.07
N ASN A 224 -8.43 7.93 16.35
CA ASN A 224 -8.57 8.47 17.70
C ASN A 224 -10.02 8.30 18.16
N PHE A 225 -10.18 8.19 19.46
CA PHE A 225 -11.43 8.09 20.18
C PHE A 225 -11.36 9.04 21.38
N GLU A 226 -12.49 9.57 21.81
CA GLU A 226 -12.58 10.29 23.08
C GLU A 226 -12.46 9.30 24.25
N LEU A 227 -12.05 9.73 25.45
CA LEU A 227 -11.94 8.80 26.60
C LEU A 227 -13.28 8.12 26.94
N SER A 228 -14.41 8.80 26.75
CA SER A 228 -15.74 8.23 26.92
C SER A 228 -16.04 7.07 25.94
N GLU A 229 -15.29 6.99 24.84
CA GLU A 229 -15.40 5.94 23.83
C GLU A 229 -14.45 4.75 24.11
N ALA A 230 -13.98 4.56 25.35
CA ALA A 230 -13.04 3.48 25.68
C ALA A 230 -13.53 2.06 25.29
N SER A 231 -14.82 1.78 25.42
CA SER A 231 -15.38 0.47 24.98
C SER A 231 -15.29 0.29 23.46
N VAL A 232 -15.51 1.38 22.74
CA VAL A 232 -15.49 1.50 21.28
C VAL A 232 -14.07 1.27 20.76
N ALA A 233 -13.11 1.92 21.43
CA ALA A 233 -11.69 1.78 21.24
C ALA A 233 -11.23 0.32 21.46
N VAL A 234 -11.67 -0.33 22.55
CA VAL A 234 -11.37 -1.75 22.81
C VAL A 234 -11.93 -2.66 21.72
N GLU A 235 -13.17 -2.46 21.26
CA GLU A 235 -13.73 -3.24 20.15
C GLU A 235 -13.00 -2.99 18.83
N TYR A 236 -12.50 -1.77 18.61
CA TYR A 236 -11.66 -1.45 17.46
C TYR A 236 -10.32 -2.19 17.51
N ILE A 237 -9.64 -2.23 18.67
CA ILE A 237 -8.40 -3.01 18.88
C ILE A 237 -8.64 -4.49 18.56
N LYS A 238 -9.71 -5.08 19.11
CA LYS A 238 -10.09 -6.47 18.82
C LYS A 238 -10.30 -6.72 17.33
N MET A 239 -11.01 -5.82 16.65
CA MET A 239 -11.27 -5.94 15.21
C MET A 239 -10.00 -5.85 14.39
N LEU A 240 -9.09 -4.96 14.80
CA LEU A 240 -7.80 -4.76 14.15
C LEU A 240 -6.96 -6.03 14.28
N ILE A 241 -6.72 -6.51 15.50
CA ILE A 241 -5.95 -7.73 15.79
C ILE A 241 -6.56 -8.96 15.12
N LYS A 242 -7.89 -9.12 15.18
CA LYS A 242 -8.56 -10.24 14.52
C LYS A 242 -8.33 -10.22 13.01
N THR A 243 -8.50 -9.06 12.38
CA THR A 243 -8.30 -8.94 10.92
C THR A 243 -6.84 -9.07 10.55
N SER A 244 -5.92 -8.60 11.40
CA SER A 244 -4.48 -8.84 11.30
C SER A 244 -4.21 -10.34 11.27
N ASN A 245 -4.61 -11.09 12.30
CA ASN A 245 -4.41 -12.54 12.35
C ASN A 245 -5.02 -13.28 11.15
N GLU A 246 -6.24 -12.92 10.73
CA GLU A 246 -6.92 -13.55 9.59
C GLU A 246 -6.17 -13.34 8.26
N LYS A 247 -5.68 -12.12 8.01
CA LYS A 247 -5.04 -11.76 6.75
C LYS A 247 -3.55 -12.05 6.75
N LEU A 248 -2.85 -11.66 7.81
CA LEU A 248 -1.42 -11.85 7.98
C LEU A 248 -1.08 -13.33 7.80
N ARG A 249 -1.70 -14.23 8.56
CA ARG A 249 -1.41 -15.68 8.45
C ARG A 249 -1.64 -16.24 7.06
N LYS A 250 -2.61 -15.70 6.32
CA LYS A 250 -2.94 -16.18 4.98
C LYS A 250 -1.97 -15.64 3.93
N ASP A 251 -1.64 -14.36 4.01
CA ASP A 251 -0.90 -13.66 2.97
C ASP A 251 0.62 -13.70 3.24
N VAL A 252 1.05 -13.79 4.50
CA VAL A 252 2.46 -14.00 4.87
C VAL A 252 3.02 -15.24 4.21
N GLU A 253 2.33 -16.39 4.27
CA GLU A 253 2.82 -17.61 3.62
C GLU A 253 3.06 -17.44 2.10
N ILE A 254 2.37 -16.50 1.46
CA ILE A 254 2.61 -16.16 0.05
C ILE A 254 3.88 -15.34 -0.08
N PHE A 255 4.05 -14.28 0.73
CA PHE A 255 5.27 -13.46 0.73
C PHE A 255 6.52 -14.25 1.16
N CYS A 256 6.37 -15.16 2.11
CA CYS A 256 7.39 -16.12 2.56
C CYS A 256 8.04 -16.87 1.41
N LYS A 257 7.22 -17.33 0.47
CA LYS A 257 7.70 -18.09 -0.68
C LYS A 257 8.51 -17.24 -1.64
N GLU A 258 8.28 -15.92 -1.67
CA GLU A 258 9.07 -15.01 -2.52
C GLU A 258 10.53 -14.91 -2.06
N PHE A 259 10.83 -15.08 -0.77
CA PHE A 259 12.22 -15.18 -0.28
C PHE A 259 12.96 -16.43 -0.77
N GLU A 260 12.25 -17.44 -1.26
CA GLU A 260 12.87 -18.65 -1.82
C GLU A 260 13.28 -18.46 -3.30
N ILE A 261 12.91 -17.33 -3.90
CA ILE A 261 13.34 -17.00 -5.27
C ILE A 261 14.81 -16.62 -5.23
N ASN A 262 15.64 -17.39 -5.91
CA ASN A 262 17.02 -17.01 -6.17
C ASN A 262 17.14 -16.17 -7.46
N PRO A 263 18.26 -15.44 -7.66
CA PRO A 263 18.44 -14.55 -8.81
C PRO A 263 18.17 -15.25 -10.16
N ARG A 264 18.62 -16.49 -10.30
CA ARG A 264 18.45 -17.27 -11.54
C ARG A 264 16.98 -17.58 -11.84
N LEU A 265 16.18 -17.92 -10.83
CA LEU A 265 14.75 -18.19 -11.00
C LEU A 265 14.00 -16.91 -11.36
N PHE A 266 14.35 -15.79 -10.73
CA PHE A 266 13.84 -14.47 -11.09
C PHE A 266 14.13 -14.16 -12.56
N ASP A 267 15.38 -14.30 -13.02
CA ASP A 267 15.76 -14.00 -14.40
C ASP A 267 14.98 -14.86 -15.41
N ILE A 268 14.85 -16.16 -15.12
CA ILE A 268 14.08 -17.08 -15.96
C ILE A 268 12.61 -16.62 -16.05
N ALA A 269 11.99 -16.32 -14.91
CA ALA A 269 10.59 -15.89 -14.87
C ALA A 269 10.40 -14.55 -15.58
N ASN A 270 11.24 -13.55 -15.30
CA ASN A 270 11.14 -12.22 -15.87
C ASN A 270 11.32 -12.24 -17.40
N ASN A 271 12.37 -12.91 -17.90
CA ASN A 271 12.62 -13.04 -19.33
C ASN A 271 11.52 -13.83 -20.05
N SER A 272 10.97 -14.86 -19.39
CA SER A 272 9.85 -15.63 -19.95
C SER A 272 8.59 -14.78 -20.10
N ILE A 273 8.25 -13.96 -19.10
CA ILE A 273 7.11 -13.04 -19.15
C ILE A 273 7.28 -12.03 -20.29
N LYS A 274 8.46 -11.38 -20.39
CA LYS A 274 8.78 -10.43 -21.46
C LYS A 274 8.67 -11.07 -22.85
N THR A 275 9.19 -12.28 -23.01
CA THR A 275 9.13 -13.04 -24.27
C THR A 275 7.67 -13.35 -24.64
N MET A 276 6.87 -13.86 -23.70
CA MET A 276 5.47 -14.17 -23.94
C MET A 276 4.66 -12.93 -24.35
N LEU A 277 4.89 -11.79 -23.71
CA LEU A 277 4.23 -10.53 -24.06
C LEU A 277 4.62 -10.06 -25.46
N THR A 278 5.91 -10.11 -25.80
CA THR A 278 6.42 -9.76 -27.14
C THR A 278 5.80 -10.63 -28.22
N MET A 279 5.78 -11.95 -28.00
CA MET A 279 5.16 -12.89 -28.94
C MET A 279 3.66 -12.63 -29.10
N ASN A 280 2.95 -12.37 -28.00
CA ASN A 280 1.52 -12.08 -28.04
C ASN A 280 1.23 -10.76 -28.78
N TYR A 281 2.05 -9.72 -28.59
CA TYR A 281 1.95 -8.48 -29.35
C TYR A 281 2.14 -8.74 -30.85
N ASN A 282 3.19 -9.47 -31.23
CA ASN A 282 3.45 -9.79 -32.63
C ASN A 282 2.32 -10.59 -33.29
N TYR A 283 1.66 -11.47 -32.52
CA TYR A 283 0.58 -12.32 -33.03
C TYR A 283 -0.79 -11.61 -33.06
N THR A 284 -1.12 -10.83 -32.03
CA THR A 284 -2.47 -10.28 -31.82
C THR A 284 -2.59 -8.78 -32.07
N GLY A 285 -1.46 -8.06 -32.06
CA GLY A 285 -1.38 -6.60 -32.04
C GLY A 285 -1.78 -5.96 -30.70
N ILE A 286 -1.94 -6.74 -29.62
CA ILE A 286 -2.31 -6.19 -28.30
C ILE A 286 -1.10 -5.50 -27.68
N GLU A 287 -1.13 -4.16 -27.66
CA GLU A 287 -0.14 -3.34 -26.96
C GLU A 287 -0.05 -3.74 -25.48
N TYR A 288 1.18 -3.77 -24.97
CA TYR A 288 1.45 -4.02 -23.56
C TYR A 288 2.45 -3.03 -22.97
N GLY A 289 2.44 -2.97 -21.64
CA GLY A 289 3.45 -2.35 -20.81
C GLY A 289 3.84 -3.29 -19.68
N ILE A 290 5.09 -3.21 -19.23
CA ILE A 290 5.64 -4.02 -18.15
C ILE A 290 6.40 -3.12 -17.17
N ASP A 291 6.16 -3.31 -15.88
CA ASP A 291 6.90 -2.69 -14.78
C ASP A 291 7.40 -3.82 -13.88
N ASP A 292 8.68 -4.15 -14.07
CA ASP A 292 9.46 -5.16 -13.35
C ASP A 292 10.45 -4.53 -12.38
N SER A 293 10.12 -3.34 -11.85
CA SER A 293 10.94 -2.64 -10.86
C SER A 293 11.01 -3.33 -9.49
N MET A 294 10.18 -4.36 -9.26
CA MET A 294 10.20 -5.17 -8.05
C MET A 294 10.69 -6.59 -8.36
N LYS A 295 11.52 -7.18 -7.49
CA LYS A 295 12.02 -8.56 -7.56
C LYS A 295 11.02 -9.62 -7.14
N THR A 296 9.92 -9.21 -6.51
CA THR A 296 8.88 -10.14 -6.02
C THR A 296 7.72 -10.29 -6.99
N GLN A 297 7.46 -9.29 -7.83
CA GLN A 297 6.30 -9.25 -8.70
C GLN A 297 6.53 -8.38 -9.92
N VAL A 298 5.78 -8.68 -10.97
CA VAL A 298 5.74 -7.86 -12.17
C VAL A 298 4.34 -7.34 -12.42
N MET A 299 4.27 -6.06 -12.76
CA MET A 299 3.05 -5.39 -13.18
C MET A 299 2.97 -5.40 -14.71
N VAL A 300 1.88 -5.93 -15.25
CA VAL A 300 1.64 -6.01 -16.70
C VAL A 300 0.37 -5.26 -17.06
N TYR A 301 0.45 -4.44 -18.11
CA TYR A 301 -0.65 -3.65 -18.64
C TYR A 301 -0.96 -4.13 -20.05
N LEU A 302 -2.22 -4.47 -20.35
CA LEU A 302 -2.65 -4.89 -21.69
C LEU A 302 -3.75 -3.98 -22.20
N LYS A 303 -3.58 -3.40 -23.39
CA LYS A 303 -4.63 -2.61 -24.03
C LYS A 303 -5.79 -3.51 -24.43
N GLU A 304 -7.01 -3.16 -24.05
CA GLU A 304 -8.16 -3.95 -24.44
C GLU A 304 -8.45 -3.71 -25.93
N LYS A 305 -8.43 -4.79 -26.72
CA LYS A 305 -8.82 -4.73 -28.14
C LYS A 305 -10.23 -4.16 -28.24
N GLU A 306 -10.36 -3.06 -28.99
CA GLU A 306 -11.66 -2.52 -29.32
C GLU A 306 -12.45 -3.62 -30.04
N PRO A 307 -13.73 -3.83 -29.70
CA PRO A 307 -14.55 -4.74 -30.48
C PRO A 307 -14.46 -4.22 -31.92
N ALA A 308 -13.97 -5.06 -32.84
CA ALA A 308 -13.95 -4.72 -34.25
C ALA A 308 -15.33 -4.14 -34.55
N GLU A 309 -15.37 -2.90 -35.05
CA GLU A 309 -16.64 -2.31 -35.48
C GLU A 309 -17.28 -3.38 -36.35
N PRO A 310 -18.51 -3.82 -36.03
CA PRO A 310 -19.15 -4.91 -36.76
C PRO A 310 -19.04 -4.49 -38.21
N GLU A 311 -18.21 -5.21 -38.98
CA GLU A 311 -17.87 -4.82 -40.35
C GLU A 311 -19.20 -4.48 -40.97
N THR A 312 -19.44 -3.19 -41.22
CA THR A 312 -20.73 -2.77 -41.74
C THR A 312 -20.84 -3.57 -43.00
N GLU A 313 -21.75 -4.55 -43.02
CA GLU A 313 -22.02 -5.42 -44.15
C GLU A 313 -22.51 -4.51 -45.28
N THR A 314 -21.58 -3.80 -45.91
CA THR A 314 -21.83 -2.98 -47.07
C THR A 314 -22.03 -3.96 -48.20
N ASN A 315 -23.30 -4.32 -48.36
CA ASN A 315 -23.92 -4.69 -49.61
C ASN A 315 -23.20 -5.79 -50.42
N THR A 316 -23.12 -6.99 -49.88
CA THR A 316 -23.27 -8.17 -50.74
C THR A 316 -23.89 -9.33 -49.99
N ILE A 317 -25.21 -9.50 -50.16
CA ILE A 317 -25.92 -10.76 -50.44
C ILE A 317 -27.39 -10.60 -50.04
N LYS A 318 -28.22 -10.39 -51.07
CA LYS A 318 -29.63 -10.77 -51.09
C LYS A 318 -29.73 -12.26 -50.78
N GLN A 319 -30.76 -12.62 -50.02
CA GLN A 319 -31.33 -13.96 -49.83
C GLN A 319 -30.60 -14.91 -48.86
N SER A 320 -31.09 -14.93 -47.62
CA SER A 320 -31.44 -16.19 -46.92
C SER A 320 -32.25 -15.88 -45.65
N SER A 321 -33.56 -15.73 -45.83
CA SER A 321 -34.52 -15.65 -44.73
C SER A 321 -34.88 -17.06 -44.27
N LYS A 322 -34.31 -17.56 -43.16
CA LYS A 322 -34.96 -18.68 -42.45
C LYS A 322 -34.68 -18.92 -40.97
N TYR A 323 -33.82 -18.15 -40.29
CA TYR A 323 -33.55 -18.40 -38.86
C TYR A 323 -33.57 -17.11 -38.02
N LYS A 324 -34.76 -16.57 -37.80
CA LYS A 324 -35.00 -15.49 -36.82
C LYS A 324 -36.35 -15.72 -36.11
N LEU A 325 -36.47 -16.81 -35.34
CA LEU A 325 -37.69 -17.05 -34.55
C LEU A 325 -37.53 -18.02 -33.39
N ILE A 326 -36.47 -17.93 -32.59
CA ILE A 326 -36.43 -18.55 -31.24
C ILE A 326 -35.64 -17.57 -30.35
N PHE A 327 -36.06 -17.35 -29.09
CA PHE A 327 -35.64 -16.29 -28.16
C PHE A 327 -36.48 -14.99 -28.17
N LYS A 328 -37.79 -15.13 -27.98
CA LYS A 328 -38.58 -14.18 -27.16
C LYS A 328 -39.18 -14.96 -26.00
N ASN A 329 -39.22 -14.35 -24.82
CA ASN A 329 -39.81 -14.81 -23.55
C ASN A 329 -38.83 -15.36 -22.50
N LEU A 330 -38.08 -14.44 -21.88
CA LEU A 330 -37.64 -14.60 -20.48
C LEU A 330 -38.08 -13.35 -19.71
N PRO A 331 -38.78 -13.50 -18.56
CA PRO A 331 -39.33 -12.37 -17.82
C PRO A 331 -38.22 -11.55 -17.14
N SER A 332 -38.27 -10.24 -17.41
CA SER A 332 -37.39 -9.22 -16.85
C SER A 332 -37.63 -9.06 -15.35
N SER A 333 -36.66 -9.49 -14.54
CA SER A 333 -36.63 -9.14 -13.12
C SER A 333 -36.12 -7.70 -12.96
N ASN A 334 -36.97 -6.82 -12.46
CA ASN A 334 -36.69 -5.41 -12.13
C ASN A 334 -35.67 -5.31 -10.98
N LYS A 335 -34.38 -5.48 -11.27
CA LYS A 335 -33.31 -4.99 -10.40
C LYS A 335 -33.04 -3.54 -10.78
N LYS A 336 -33.18 -2.64 -9.80
CA LYS A 336 -32.78 -1.22 -9.89
C LYS A 336 -31.35 -1.12 -10.43
N GLU A 337 -31.21 -0.91 -11.74
CA GLU A 337 -29.96 -0.53 -12.38
C GLU A 337 -29.60 0.85 -11.85
N LYS A 338 -28.79 0.89 -10.79
CA LYS A 338 -28.00 2.09 -10.50
C LYS A 338 -27.19 2.35 -11.77
N SER A 339 -27.54 3.43 -12.47
CA SER A 339 -26.93 3.87 -13.71
C SER A 339 -25.41 3.91 -13.55
N ARG A 340 -24.74 2.80 -13.89
CA ARG A 340 -23.29 2.77 -14.03
C ARG A 340 -23.03 3.70 -15.20
N LYS A 341 -22.54 4.91 -14.93
CA LYS A 341 -21.97 5.77 -15.97
C LYS A 341 -21.04 4.86 -16.76
N LYS A 342 -21.42 4.48 -17.98
CA LYS A 342 -20.58 3.67 -18.86
C LYS A 342 -19.28 4.47 -18.95
N LEU A 343 -18.17 3.86 -18.52
CA LEU A 343 -16.85 4.45 -18.71
C LEU A 343 -16.68 4.53 -20.23
N GLN A 344 -16.90 5.71 -20.80
CA GLN A 344 -16.62 5.99 -22.20
C GLN A 344 -15.11 6.14 -22.32
N GLY A 345 -14.50 5.43 -23.26
CA GLY A 345 -13.08 5.46 -23.56
C GLY A 345 -12.43 4.07 -23.64
N PRO A 346 -11.21 4.00 -24.21
CA PRO A 346 -10.43 2.78 -24.25
C PRO A 346 -10.14 2.27 -22.85
N MET A 347 -10.05 0.95 -22.74
CA MET A 347 -9.87 0.24 -21.48
C MET A 347 -8.58 -0.57 -21.56
N MET A 348 -8.07 -0.97 -20.42
CA MET A 348 -6.89 -1.83 -20.30
C MET A 348 -7.08 -2.83 -19.17
N PHE A 349 -6.30 -3.90 -19.18
CA PHE A 349 -6.12 -4.78 -18.03
C PHE A 349 -4.83 -4.42 -17.33
N GLU A 350 -4.89 -4.31 -16.02
CA GLU A 350 -3.73 -4.21 -15.13
C GLU A 350 -3.63 -5.55 -14.39
N VAL A 351 -2.46 -6.16 -14.44
CA VAL A 351 -2.15 -7.48 -13.90
C VAL A 351 -0.99 -7.31 -12.93
N CYS A 352 -1.08 -7.99 -11.80
CA CYS A 352 0.00 -8.12 -10.83
C CYS A 352 0.20 -9.61 -10.61
N ILE A 353 1.39 -10.12 -10.92
CA ILE A 353 1.74 -11.53 -10.80
C ILE A 353 3.09 -11.65 -10.09
N THR A 354 3.15 -12.47 -9.04
CA THR A 354 4.45 -12.76 -8.41
C THR A 354 5.26 -13.70 -9.29
N TYR A 355 6.58 -13.66 -9.18
CA TYR A 355 7.42 -14.55 -9.99
C TYR A 355 7.16 -16.03 -9.62
N ASN A 356 6.88 -16.35 -8.35
CA ASN A 356 6.44 -17.70 -7.99
C ASN A 356 5.04 -18.05 -8.51
N GLU A 357 4.09 -17.11 -8.56
CA GLU A 357 2.78 -17.34 -9.19
C GLU A 357 2.94 -17.69 -10.67
N PHE A 358 3.82 -16.98 -11.38
CA PHE A 358 4.15 -17.28 -12.78
C PHE A 358 4.79 -18.67 -12.92
N MET A 359 5.84 -18.95 -12.14
CA MET A 359 6.57 -20.22 -12.23
C MET A 359 5.70 -21.45 -11.90
N ARG A 360 4.69 -21.30 -11.04
CA ARG A 360 3.72 -22.38 -10.74
C ARG A 360 2.81 -22.72 -11.93
N ASN A 361 2.47 -21.75 -12.78
CA ASN A 361 1.58 -21.98 -13.93
C ASN A 361 1.75 -20.92 -15.04
N PRO A 362 2.81 -21.01 -15.86
CA PRO A 362 3.04 -20.06 -16.95
C PRO A 362 1.92 -20.05 -17.99
N ASP A 363 1.27 -21.19 -18.21
CA ASP A 363 0.16 -21.33 -19.16
C ASP A 363 -1.07 -20.49 -18.78
N ALA A 364 -1.30 -20.27 -17.47
CA ALA A 364 -2.37 -19.39 -17.03
C ALA A 364 -2.10 -17.94 -17.46
N PHE A 365 -0.86 -17.47 -17.36
CA PHE A 365 -0.48 -16.14 -17.84
C PHE A 365 -0.58 -16.04 -19.36
N LYS A 366 -0.07 -17.05 -20.09
CA LYS A 366 -0.18 -17.12 -21.55
C LYS A 366 -1.64 -17.02 -22.03
N LYS A 367 -2.54 -17.84 -21.45
CA LYS A 367 -3.98 -17.79 -21.79
C LYS A 367 -4.61 -16.43 -21.47
N PHE A 368 -4.15 -15.76 -20.40
CA PHE A 368 -4.66 -14.45 -20.05
C PHE A 368 -4.25 -13.37 -21.07
N ILE A 369 -3.00 -13.35 -21.52
CA ILE A 369 -2.53 -12.32 -22.46
C ILE A 369 -3.16 -12.50 -23.85
N GLU A 370 -3.47 -13.74 -24.24
CA GLU A 370 -4.20 -14.06 -25.48
C GLU A 370 -5.67 -13.64 -25.37
N GLU A 371 -6.36 -14.01 -24.28
CA GLU A 371 -7.80 -13.80 -24.12
C GLU A 371 -8.21 -13.38 -22.69
N PRO A 372 -7.95 -12.12 -22.28
CA PRO A 372 -8.09 -11.68 -20.88
C PRO A 372 -9.53 -11.70 -20.34
N LYS A 373 -10.53 -11.91 -21.21
CA LYS A 373 -11.97 -11.92 -20.88
C LYS A 373 -12.54 -13.31 -20.58
N VAL A 374 -11.82 -14.38 -20.89
CA VAL A 374 -12.37 -15.75 -20.87
C VAL A 374 -12.68 -16.19 -19.45
N LEU A 375 -11.74 -15.99 -18.53
CA LEU A 375 -11.89 -16.42 -17.15
C LEU A 375 -12.21 -15.25 -16.23
N LYS A 376 -13.11 -15.51 -15.29
CA LYS A 376 -13.48 -14.55 -14.23
C LYS A 376 -12.43 -14.50 -13.11
N LYS A 377 -11.57 -15.52 -13.01
CA LYS A 377 -10.58 -15.68 -11.95
C LYS A 377 -9.32 -16.30 -12.54
N TRP A 378 -8.18 -15.73 -12.15
CA TRP A 378 -6.84 -16.18 -12.46
C TRP A 378 -6.13 -16.51 -11.15
N ASN A 379 -5.00 -17.21 -11.23
CA ASN A 379 -4.13 -17.48 -10.07
C ASN A 379 -3.29 -16.26 -9.66
N PHE A 380 -3.44 -15.15 -10.37
CA PHE A 380 -2.82 -13.86 -10.11
C PHE A 380 -3.89 -12.75 -10.11
N TRP A 381 -3.53 -11.59 -9.58
CA TRP A 381 -4.45 -10.46 -9.52
C TRP A 381 -4.57 -9.77 -10.88
N SER A 382 -5.80 -9.48 -11.30
CA SER A 382 -6.04 -8.66 -12.49
C SER A 382 -7.27 -7.78 -12.31
N ARG A 383 -7.21 -6.59 -12.91
CA ARG A 383 -8.30 -5.62 -12.88
C ARG A 383 -8.38 -4.86 -14.19
N ARG A 384 -9.60 -4.75 -14.70
CA ARG A 384 -9.92 -3.88 -15.84
C ARG A 384 -9.99 -2.41 -15.39
N LYS A 385 -9.25 -1.52 -16.05
CA LYS A 385 -9.17 -0.07 -15.78
C LYS A 385 -9.35 0.75 -17.07
N LYS A 386 -9.52 2.06 -16.93
CA LYS A 386 -9.41 2.99 -18.07
C LYS A 386 -7.98 2.97 -18.59
N TYR A 387 -7.83 3.01 -19.90
CA TYR A 387 -6.52 3.11 -20.55
C TYR A 387 -5.75 4.33 -20.04
N ASN A 388 -4.44 4.18 -19.88
CA ASN A 388 -3.54 5.27 -19.50
C ASN A 388 -2.22 5.09 -20.25
N GLN A 389 -1.96 5.99 -21.20
CA GLN A 389 -0.81 5.96 -22.10
C GLN A 389 0.50 5.80 -21.34
N LYS A 390 0.62 6.40 -20.15
CA LYS A 390 1.87 6.41 -19.39
C LYS A 390 2.46 5.03 -19.12
N TYR A 391 1.62 3.98 -19.09
CA TYR A 391 2.04 2.60 -18.83
C TYR A 391 2.53 1.87 -20.08
N PHE A 392 2.38 2.48 -21.26
CA PHE A 392 2.77 1.93 -22.56
C PHE A 392 3.91 2.74 -23.20
N ASP A 393 4.49 3.69 -22.48
CA ASP A 393 5.66 4.44 -22.92
C ASP A 393 6.92 3.55 -22.88
N GLU A 394 7.97 3.89 -23.64
CA GLU A 394 9.20 3.07 -23.80
C GLU A 394 9.86 2.65 -22.47
N LYS A 395 9.78 3.50 -21.43
CA LYS A 395 10.25 3.18 -20.06
C LYS A 395 9.60 1.94 -19.43
N PHE A 396 8.46 1.50 -19.96
CA PHE A 396 7.73 0.30 -19.56
C PHE A 396 7.81 -0.79 -20.65
N GLN A 397 8.71 -0.65 -21.63
CA GLN A 397 8.86 -1.57 -22.76
C GLN A 397 10.30 -2.02 -23.00
N THR A 398 11.30 -1.48 -22.27
CA THR A 398 12.72 -1.76 -22.52
C THR A 398 13.06 -3.23 -22.36
N ILE A 399 13.12 -3.91 -23.51
CA ILE A 399 13.97 -5.06 -23.78
C ILE A 399 15.19 -4.43 -24.45
N GLU A 400 16.28 -4.24 -23.73
CA GLU A 400 17.57 -4.00 -24.39
C GLU A 400 17.82 -5.20 -25.33
N GLN A 401 17.91 -4.93 -26.63
CA GLN A 401 18.09 -5.95 -27.66
C GLN A 401 19.49 -6.54 -27.66
#